data_AF-A0A945AWV8-F1
#
_entry.id   AF-A0A945AWV8-F1
#
_cell.length_a   1.000
_cell.length_b   1.000
_cell.length_c   1.000
_cell.angle_alpha   90.00
_cell.angle_beta   90.00
_cell.angle_gamma   90.00
#
_symmetry.space_group_name_H-M   'P 1'
#
loop_
_entity.id
_entity.type
_entity.pdbx_description
1 polymer ?
#
loop_
_entity_poly.entity_id
_entity_poly.type
_entity_poly.pdbx_seq_one_letter_code
_entity_poly.pdbx_strand_id
1 'polypeptide(L)'
;MSKSQIETGLSFAGIEQSSFSLSYLGDAFYELWCRQKILQLLQNRKQVHQSVVQFVRCQTQARLVHLIMPRLTDEEKNIFRQGRNNKVVSLPKHAFTREYRAATGFECLVGFWYLG
;
A
#
# COMPACT_ATOMS: atom_id res chain seq x y z
N MET A 1 -24.65 20.54 -16.11
CA MET A 1 -24.20 19.14 -16.26
C MET A 1 -24.56 18.38 -14.99
N SER A 2 -25.47 17.42 -15.08
CA SER A 2 -25.96 16.62 -13.96
C SER A 2 -24.87 15.70 -13.42
N LYS A 3 -24.65 15.70 -12.10
CA LYS A 3 -23.74 14.80 -11.36
C LYS A 3 -24.29 13.36 -11.26
N SER A 4 -24.80 12.78 -12.35
CA SER A 4 -25.62 11.56 -12.26
C SER A 4 -25.11 10.32 -12.98
N GLN A 5 -23.86 10.26 -13.46
CA GLN A 5 -23.30 9.01 -14.03
C GLN A 5 -21.79 8.90 -13.81
N ILE A 6 -21.40 8.56 -12.59
CA ILE A 6 -20.24 7.69 -12.38
C ILE A 6 -20.79 6.56 -11.51
N GLU A 7 -21.38 5.55 -12.14
CA GLU A 7 -21.40 4.24 -11.52
C GLU A 7 -19.94 3.93 -11.15
N THR A 8 -19.65 3.73 -9.88
CA THR A 8 -18.33 3.31 -9.42
C THR A 8 -18.10 1.87 -9.89
N GLY A 9 -17.85 1.69 -11.19
CA GLY A 9 -17.80 0.42 -11.92
C GLY A 9 -16.54 -0.42 -11.66
N LEU A 10 -16.05 -0.43 -10.42
CA LEU A 10 -14.96 -1.31 -10.00
C LEU A 10 -15.56 -2.50 -9.25
N SER A 11 -15.64 -3.64 -9.92
CA SER A 11 -15.93 -4.92 -9.28
C SER A 11 -14.63 -5.52 -8.76
N PHE A 12 -14.63 -5.93 -7.49
CA PHE A 12 -13.52 -6.65 -6.88
C PHE A 12 -13.62 -8.17 -7.08
N ALA A 13 -14.71 -8.65 -7.69
CA ALA A 13 -14.92 -10.07 -7.95
C ALA A 13 -13.89 -10.60 -8.97
N GLY A 14 -13.29 -11.75 -8.65
CA GLY A 14 -12.32 -12.41 -9.52
C GLY A 14 -10.88 -11.91 -9.40
N ILE A 15 -10.61 -10.95 -8.50
CA ILE A 15 -9.22 -10.57 -8.17
C ILE A 15 -8.61 -11.69 -7.34
N GLU A 16 -7.60 -12.36 -7.90
CA GLU A 16 -6.80 -13.34 -7.17
C GLU A 16 -6.09 -12.67 -5.99
N GLN A 17 -6.28 -13.21 -4.78
CA GLN A 17 -5.65 -12.74 -3.54
C GLN A 17 -4.19 -13.23 -3.42
N SER A 18 -3.42 -13.07 -4.50
CA SER A 18 -1.99 -13.37 -4.52
C SER A 18 -1.20 -12.23 -3.86
N SER A 19 -0.01 -12.52 -3.34
CA SER A 19 0.87 -11.47 -2.80
C SER A 19 1.19 -10.38 -3.83
N PHE A 20 1.27 -10.72 -5.12
CA PHE A 20 1.50 -9.72 -6.17
C PHE A 20 0.27 -8.82 -6.35
N SER A 21 -0.92 -9.40 -6.49
CA SER A 21 -2.17 -8.64 -6.68
C SER A 21 -2.43 -7.71 -5.51
N LEU A 22 -2.25 -8.21 -4.28
CA LEU A 22 -2.46 -7.46 -3.05
C LEU A 22 -1.47 -6.30 -2.92
N SER A 23 -0.16 -6.55 -3.10
CA SER A 23 0.81 -5.47 -3.03
C SER A 23 0.60 -4.43 -4.13
N TYR A 24 0.25 -4.88 -5.34
CA TYR A 24 0.02 -4.00 -6.49
C TYR A 24 -1.18 -3.06 -6.26
N LEU A 25 -2.30 -3.59 -5.76
CA LEU A 25 -3.46 -2.77 -5.41
C LEU A 25 -3.21 -1.90 -4.17
N GLY A 26 -2.53 -2.46 -3.18
CA GLY A 26 -2.24 -1.78 -1.93
C GLY A 26 -1.33 -0.56 -2.09
N ASP A 27 -0.30 -0.65 -2.94
CA ASP A 27 0.56 0.49 -3.29
C ASP A 27 -0.27 1.64 -3.91
N ALA A 28 -1.08 1.32 -4.92
CA ALA A 28 -1.94 2.30 -5.59
C ALA A 28 -2.95 2.95 -4.63
N PHE A 29 -3.59 2.16 -3.77
CA PHE A 29 -4.55 2.67 -2.80
C PHE A 29 -3.87 3.52 -1.72
N TYR A 30 -2.72 3.08 -1.19
CA TYR A 30 -1.98 3.83 -0.18
C TYR A 30 -1.47 5.17 -0.70
N GLU A 31 -0.95 5.21 -1.93
CA GLU A 31 -0.54 6.45 -2.61
C GLU A 31 -1.72 7.43 -2.71
N LEU A 32 -2.88 6.96 -3.20
CA LEU A 32 -4.07 7.78 -3.36
C LEU A 32 -4.57 8.31 -2.00
N TRP A 33 -4.63 7.45 -0.99
CA TRP A 33 -5.01 7.83 0.37
C TRP A 33 -4.06 8.88 0.94
N CYS A 34 -2.75 8.70 0.81
CA CYS A 34 -1.75 9.67 1.25
C CYS A 34 -1.92 11.01 0.55
N ARG A 35 -2.07 11.01 -0.79
CA ARG A 35 -2.32 12.24 -1.56
C ARG A 35 -3.58 12.96 -1.08
N GLN A 36 -4.68 12.23 -0.89
CA GLN A 36 -5.94 12.82 -0.44
C GLN A 36 -5.78 13.46 0.95
N LYS A 37 -5.14 12.77 1.90
CA LYS A 37 -4.92 13.29 3.26
C LYS A 37 -4.02 14.51 3.27
N ILE A 38 -2.92 14.50 2.51
CA ILE A 38 -2.00 15.64 2.47
C ILE A 38 -2.62 16.85 1.77
N LEU A 39 -3.40 16.65 0.70
CA LEU A 39 -4.13 17.74 0.03
C LEU A 39 -5.20 18.40 0.91
N GLN A 40 -5.72 17.68 1.91
CA GLN A 40 -6.63 18.26 2.92
C GLN A 40 -5.89 19.14 3.94
N LEU A 41 -4.58 18.94 4.13
CA LEU A 41 -3.77 19.61 5.15
C LEU A 41 -2.90 20.73 4.60
N LEU A 42 -2.42 20.61 3.37
CA LEU A 42 -1.43 21.50 2.77
C LEU A 42 -1.91 22.04 1.42
N GLN A 43 -1.66 23.32 1.17
CA GLN A 43 -1.97 23.99 -0.11
C GLN A 43 -0.72 24.24 -0.97
N ASN A 44 0.47 24.26 -0.36
CA ASN A 44 1.72 24.49 -1.07
C ASN A 44 2.15 23.24 -1.86
N ARG A 45 2.20 23.34 -3.19
CA ARG A 45 2.51 22.22 -4.10
C ARG A 45 3.81 21.49 -3.77
N LYS A 46 4.88 22.22 -3.43
CA LYS A 46 6.18 21.63 -3.10
C LYS A 46 6.10 20.82 -1.81
N GLN A 47 5.47 21.38 -0.78
CA GLN A 47 5.29 20.70 0.51
C GLN A 47 4.36 19.48 0.38
N VAL A 48 3.30 19.57 -0.42
CA VAL A 48 2.42 18.43 -0.72
C VAL A 48 3.22 17.29 -1.33
N HIS A 49 3.97 17.55 -2.41
CA HIS A 49 4.77 16.52 -3.08
C HIS A 49 5.80 15.90 -2.13
N GLN A 50 6.56 16.72 -1.40
CA GLN A 50 7.57 16.25 -0.46
C GLN A 50 6.97 15.39 0.66
N SER A 51 5.81 15.78 1.20
CA SER A 51 5.12 15.03 2.25
C SER A 51 4.62 13.69 1.74
N VAL A 52 3.98 13.66 0.56
CA VAL A 52 3.53 12.40 -0.05
C VAL A 52 4.71 11.46 -0.26
N VAL A 53 5.80 11.91 -0.91
CA VAL A 53 7.01 11.11 -1.12
C VAL A 53 7.56 10.57 0.20
N GLN A 54 7.54 11.36 1.26
CA GLN A 54 7.99 10.92 2.57
C GLN A 54 7.14 9.79 3.15
N PHE A 55 5.81 9.79 2.94
CA PHE A 55 4.91 8.75 3.45
C PHE A 55 4.93 7.47 2.63
N VAL A 56 5.10 7.58 1.31
CA VAL A 56 4.96 6.47 0.36
C VAL A 56 6.28 5.75 0.08
N ARG A 57 7.44 6.33 0.45
CA ARG A 57 8.73 5.63 0.31
C ARG A 57 8.81 4.38 1.19
N CYS A 58 9.51 3.37 0.65
CA CYS A 58 9.76 2.08 1.27
C CYS A 58 10.19 2.13 2.75
N GLN A 59 11.15 3.00 3.12
CA GLN A 59 11.62 3.08 4.51
C GLN A 59 10.52 3.51 5.49
N THR A 60 9.61 4.37 5.05
CA THR A 60 8.51 4.83 5.89
C THR A 60 7.48 3.72 6.05
N GLN A 61 7.10 3.06 4.95
CA GLN A 61 6.17 1.92 5.00
C GLN A 61 6.69 0.79 5.90
N ALA A 62 7.99 0.45 5.78
CA ALA A 62 8.64 -0.54 6.63
C ALA A 62 8.63 -0.17 8.12
N ARG A 63 8.65 1.12 8.47
CA ARG A 63 8.52 1.58 9.86
C ARG A 63 7.06 1.54 10.32
N LEU A 64 6.13 1.96 9.48
CA LEU A 64 4.68 1.97 9.79
C LEU A 64 4.18 0.57 10.13
N VAL A 65 4.59 -0.45 9.37
CA VAL A 65 4.16 -1.82 9.64
C VAL A 65 4.64 -2.34 11.00
N HIS A 66 5.84 -1.94 11.44
CA HIS A 66 6.33 -2.26 12.78
C HIS A 66 5.50 -1.61 13.89
N LEU A 67 5.00 -0.39 13.68
CA LEU A 67 4.16 0.33 14.64
C LEU A 67 2.76 -0.29 14.78
N ILE A 68 2.19 -0.78 13.68
CA ILE A 68 0.85 -1.36 13.68
C ILE A 68 0.84 -2.87 13.99
N MET A 69 1.98 -3.56 13.84
CA MET A 69 2.12 -5.02 14.06
C MET A 69 1.44 -5.55 15.33
N PRO A 70 1.55 -4.89 16.51
CA PRO A 70 0.93 -5.39 17.74
C PRO A 70 -0.61 -5.37 17.70
N ARG A 71 -1.20 -4.57 16.81
CA ARG A 71 -2.66 -4.41 16.66
C ARG A 71 -3.25 -5.31 15.59
N LEU A 72 -2.42 -5.97 14.79
CA LEU A 72 -2.89 -6.83 13.71
C LEU A 72 -3.47 -8.14 14.25
N THR A 73 -4.52 -8.62 13.61
CA THR A 73 -5.04 -9.98 13.80
C THR A 73 -4.05 -11.02 13.27
N ASP A 74 -4.29 -12.30 13.56
CA ASP A 74 -3.40 -13.36 13.08
C ASP A 74 -3.51 -13.58 11.56
N GLU A 75 -4.69 -13.34 10.99
CA GLU A 75 -4.92 -13.33 9.55
C GLU A 75 -4.14 -12.20 8.87
N GLU A 76 -4.25 -10.97 9.38
CA GLU A 76 -3.49 -9.83 8.85
C GLU A 76 -1.98 -10.08 8.95
N LYS A 77 -1.49 -10.59 10.10
CA LYS A 77 -0.08 -10.98 10.23
C LYS A 77 0.32 -12.03 9.20
N ASN A 78 -0.58 -12.94 8.83
CA ASN A 78 -0.31 -13.93 7.80
C ASN A 78 -0.18 -13.27 6.41
N ILE A 79 -1.11 -12.38 6.03
CA ILE A 79 -1.04 -11.60 4.79
C ILE A 79 0.28 -10.81 4.70
N PHE A 80 0.65 -10.13 5.78
CA PHE A 80 1.94 -9.43 5.88
C PHE A 80 3.13 -10.37 5.62
N ARG A 81 3.16 -11.54 6.28
CA ARG A 81 4.25 -12.53 6.14
C ARG A 81 4.33 -13.06 4.71
N GLN A 82 3.19 -13.32 4.06
CA GLN A 82 3.13 -13.75 2.67
C GLN A 82 3.76 -12.72 1.73
N GLY A 83 3.34 -11.46 1.83
CA GLY A 83 3.92 -10.36 1.04
C GLY A 83 5.42 -10.18 1.30
N ARG A 84 5.83 -10.14 2.57
CA ARG A 84 7.23 -9.96 2.97
C ARG A 84 8.16 -11.07 2.46
N ASN A 85 7.65 -12.29 2.34
CA ASN A 85 8.44 -13.45 1.92
C ASN A 85 8.37 -13.68 0.40
N ASN A 86 7.54 -12.94 -0.34
CA ASN A 86 7.40 -13.14 -1.76
C ASN A 86 8.68 -12.74 -2.51
N LYS A 87 9.12 -13.58 -3.45
CA LYS A 87 10.33 -13.32 -4.25
C LYS A 87 9.93 -12.44 -5.45
N VAL A 88 10.25 -11.15 -5.40
CA VAL A 88 10.16 -10.27 -6.57
C VAL A 88 11.21 -10.66 -7.62
N VAL A 89 10.81 -11.43 -8.62
CA VAL A 89 11.73 -12.03 -9.62
C VAL A 89 12.53 -10.99 -10.41
N SER A 90 12.07 -9.73 -10.48
CA SER A 90 12.61 -8.68 -11.35
C SER A 90 13.59 -7.70 -10.70
N LEU A 91 13.79 -7.72 -9.37
CA LEU A 91 14.70 -6.78 -8.71
C LEU A 91 16.11 -7.37 -8.55
N PRO A 92 17.17 -6.56 -8.79
CA PRO A 92 18.53 -6.96 -8.49
C PRO A 92 18.63 -7.44 -7.03
N LYS A 93 19.35 -8.55 -6.77
CA LYS A 93 19.52 -9.11 -5.42
C LYS A 93 19.98 -8.06 -4.38
N HIS A 94 20.71 -7.03 -4.81
CA HIS A 94 21.18 -5.95 -3.95
C HIS A 94 20.11 -4.91 -3.59
N ALA A 95 19.01 -4.83 -4.34
CA ALA A 95 17.85 -3.98 -4.03
C ALA A 95 16.89 -4.63 -3.01
N PHE A 96 17.06 -5.93 -2.73
CA PHE A 96 16.26 -6.71 -1.79
C PHE A 96 16.68 -6.49 -0.33
N THR A 97 16.51 -5.27 0.16
CA THR A 97 16.74 -4.99 1.58
C THR A 97 15.60 -5.53 2.44
N ARG A 98 15.86 -5.69 3.75
CA ARG A 98 14.84 -6.03 4.74
C ARG A 98 13.68 -5.02 4.73
N GLU A 99 13.99 -3.76 4.44
CA GLU A 99 13.01 -2.67 4.33
C GLU A 99 12.10 -2.88 3.12
N TYR A 100 12.65 -3.23 1.95
CA TYR A 100 11.85 -3.48 0.75
C TYR A 100 10.85 -4.60 0.97
N ARG A 101 11.28 -5.72 1.56
CA ARG A 101 10.38 -6.82 1.91
C ARG A 101 9.30 -6.41 2.92
N ALA A 102 9.66 -5.61 3.91
CA ALA A 102 8.70 -5.13 4.90
C ALA A 102 7.67 -4.17 4.26
N ALA A 103 8.09 -3.30 3.35
CA ALA A 103 7.21 -2.43 2.57
C ALA A 103 6.26 -3.25 1.69
N THR A 104 6.74 -4.24 0.94
CA THR A 104 5.86 -5.12 0.15
C THR A 104 4.85 -5.88 1.02
N GLY A 105 5.26 -6.33 2.21
CA GLY A 105 4.32 -6.91 3.18
C GLY A 105 3.27 -5.91 3.67
N PHE A 106 3.64 -4.64 3.85
CA PHE A 106 2.71 -3.57 4.20
C PHE A 106 1.74 -3.27 3.05
N GLU A 107 2.21 -3.19 1.81
CA GLU A 107 1.36 -3.02 0.62
C GLU A 107 0.35 -4.17 0.51
N CYS A 108 0.76 -5.42 0.75
CA CYS A 108 -0.18 -6.55 0.79
C CYS A 108 -1.28 -6.38 1.85
N LEU A 109 -0.95 -5.91 3.05
CA LEU A 109 -1.94 -5.62 4.09
C LEU A 109 -2.94 -4.57 3.63
N VAL A 110 -2.46 -3.48 3.02
CA VAL A 110 -3.31 -2.42 2.51
C VAL A 110 -4.23 -2.94 1.41
N GLY A 111 -3.70 -3.75 0.48
CA GLY A 111 -4.50 -4.38 -0.56
C GLY A 111 -5.57 -5.32 0.01
N PHE A 112 -5.24 -6.08 1.04
CA PHE A 112 -6.19 -6.96 1.72
C PHE A 112 -7.33 -6.17 2.37
N TRP A 113 -7.02 -5.08 3.09
CA TRP A 113 -8.05 -4.22 3.66
C TRP A 113 -8.90 -3.50 2.62
N TYR A 114 -8.35 -3.22 1.44
CA TYR A 114 -9.10 -2.59 0.36
C TYR A 114 -10.09 -3.54 -0.32
N LEU A 115 -9.76 -4.83 -0.39
CA LEU A 115 -10.62 -5.88 -0.96
C LEU A 115 -11.60 -6.48 0.06
N GLY A 116 -11.39 -6.21 1.36
CA GLY A 116 -12.17 -6.72 2.49
C GLY A 116 -13.42 -5.93 2.81
#